data_AF-A0A2V6L6P7-F1
#
_entry.id   AF-A0A2V6L6P7-F1
#
_cell.length_a   1.000
_cell.length_b   1.000
_cell.length_c   1.000
_cell.angle_alpha   90.00
_cell.angle_beta   90.00
_cell.angle_gamma   90.00
#
_symmetry.space_group_name_H-M   'P 1'
#
loop_
_entity.id
_entity.type
_entity.pdbx_description
1 polymer ?
#
loop_
_entity_poly.entity_id
_entity_poly.type
_entity_poly.pdbx_seq_one_letter_code
_entity_poly.pdbx_strand_id
1 'polypeptide(L)'
;MIYGGGTNVVLADPNTVDVAVSAESNAAQSPTPTPTATLTPVPTPDKFGTPSVIASSNPCVITSGTTITTDPSITTKGVTDYGKIYRGSTDDGAFSQWAFGPTSAFDTALNIDTEFFADPAHVPIAVFKFQSLSLNGNPTIDTSNGGVTNLGLIGADGITSGPPGGFFQSFISTNAGGSIAGNAQNVVAVSGDLSANGGILIATYDTGFLSVNPTTFIAGGTIGGNASVLLTAQDILTTSTASGTPGLDIMALEASIYTNGSGSLGGNADAVVQAQQNISAPGSSFFTVANGNFQGFGGGTIGGDALIDVGAVNFSTGPLSDDIYNYLGGRIGNNASINLALSGDLWVQGDALFRIFNYGNSDGLEGGQIGENATISVTAASIQAASLLAEINNSQGGQIGGSASINVSASDPVVVTNDATFRIDGSDGATSAAINFNGGNYNVGGTFLGFIDGNGTFTLNNATITADTVKVGVFGSNGTLRIGGGNISANTLLHLYAPSSSGSGGIIDFVSNVTLNSSATAAVIAANTVTIENGVVVTIGASTSANVYTNVPNYSARSGGNNKTSDTFVG
;
A
#
# COMPACT_ATOMS: atom_id res chain seq x y z
N MET A 1 16.13 31.74 -3.89
CA MET A 1 14.80 32.13 -3.35
C MET A 1 13.75 32.07 -4.46
N ILE A 2 12.53 31.61 -4.13
CA ILE A 2 11.38 31.53 -5.05
C ILE A 2 10.34 32.56 -4.61
N TYR A 3 9.92 33.44 -5.51
CA TYR A 3 8.84 34.41 -5.25
C TYR A 3 7.79 34.36 -6.38
N GLY A 4 6.51 34.43 -6.02
CA GLY A 4 5.39 34.55 -6.95
C GLY A 4 4.45 35.65 -6.49
N GLY A 5 3.99 36.49 -7.42
CA GLY A 5 3.01 37.52 -7.13
C GLY A 5 1.64 36.89 -6.89
N GLY A 6 1.24 36.74 -5.63
CA GLY A 6 -0.16 36.44 -5.25
C GLY A 6 -0.63 34.99 -5.45
N THR A 7 0.25 33.99 -5.46
CA THR A 7 -0.15 32.57 -5.41
C THR A 7 0.54 31.88 -4.24
N ASN A 8 -0.23 31.09 -3.47
CA ASN A 8 0.29 30.30 -2.34
C ASN A 8 1.39 29.34 -2.84
N VAL A 9 2.62 29.58 -2.41
CA VAL A 9 3.72 28.62 -2.57
C VAL A 9 3.78 27.81 -1.28
N VAL A 10 3.40 26.54 -1.35
CA VAL A 10 3.63 25.60 -0.26
C VAL A 10 5.07 25.10 -0.39
N LEU A 11 5.95 25.58 0.49
CA LEU A 11 7.28 25.02 0.70
C LEU A 11 7.19 24.06 1.88
N ALA A 12 7.34 22.76 1.61
CA ALA A 12 7.68 21.81 2.66
C ALA A 12 9.21 21.74 2.74
N ASP A 13 9.79 22.35 3.76
CA ASP A 13 11.18 22.13 4.16
C ASP A 13 11.25 21.99 5.69
N PRO A 14 11.65 20.82 6.23
CA PRO A 14 11.86 20.62 7.65
C PRO A 14 13.31 20.97 8.03
N ASN A 15 13.50 22.20 8.50
CA ASN A 15 14.63 22.71 9.32
C ASN A 15 15.85 23.34 8.60
N THR A 16 15.88 24.68 8.68
CA THR A 16 17.00 25.62 8.90
C THR A 16 18.45 25.25 8.53
N VAL A 17 18.93 25.97 7.50
CA VAL A 17 20.20 26.76 7.33
C VAL A 17 21.58 26.09 7.48
N ASP A 18 22.41 26.39 6.47
CA ASP A 18 23.86 26.28 6.29
C ASP A 18 24.43 24.88 6.01
N VAL A 19 24.98 24.68 4.80
CA VAL A 19 26.45 24.61 4.58
C VAL A 19 26.80 24.95 3.13
N ALA A 20 27.82 25.78 2.94
CA ALA A 20 28.69 25.79 1.77
C ALA A 20 29.40 24.43 1.58
N VAL A 21 30.01 24.18 0.41
CA VAL A 21 31.40 23.68 0.25
C VAL A 21 31.64 23.24 -1.21
N SER A 22 32.81 23.67 -1.68
CA SER A 22 33.50 23.55 -2.97
C SER A 22 33.82 22.15 -3.49
N ALA A 23 34.05 22.04 -4.81
CA ALA A 23 35.09 21.17 -5.39
C ALA A 23 35.56 21.66 -6.78
N GLU A 24 36.88 21.78 -6.96
CA GLU A 24 37.57 21.98 -8.24
C GLU A 24 37.63 20.68 -9.06
N SER A 25 37.65 20.77 -10.40
CA SER A 25 38.34 19.75 -11.21
C SER A 25 38.89 20.31 -12.52
N ASN A 26 40.14 19.92 -12.82
CA ASN A 26 40.94 20.26 -14.00
C ASN A 26 40.37 19.68 -15.30
N ALA A 27 40.24 20.50 -16.33
CA ALA A 27 39.92 20.07 -17.70
C ALA A 27 41.19 19.72 -18.50
N ALA A 28 41.20 18.53 -19.12
CA ALA A 28 42.13 18.15 -20.17
C ALA A 28 41.60 18.59 -21.54
N GLN A 29 42.48 19.11 -22.40
CA GLN A 29 42.18 19.59 -23.76
C GLN A 29 42.11 18.44 -24.80
N SER A 30 41.18 18.56 -25.76
CA SER A 30 41.25 17.94 -27.10
C SER A 30 40.29 18.66 -28.07
N PRO A 31 40.41 18.54 -29.41
CA PRO A 31 40.83 19.63 -30.28
C PRO A 31 39.71 20.25 -31.11
N THR A 32 40.01 21.45 -31.61
CA THR A 32 39.17 22.34 -32.43
C THR A 32 38.74 21.76 -33.78
N PRO A 33 37.45 21.84 -34.15
CA PRO A 33 37.00 21.77 -35.54
C PRO A 33 36.87 23.17 -36.20
N THR A 34 37.20 23.19 -37.49
CA THR A 34 37.23 24.29 -38.49
C THR A 34 35.92 25.09 -38.60
N PRO A 35 35.96 26.42 -38.86
CA PRO A 35 34.80 27.32 -38.71
C PRO A 35 33.77 27.23 -39.83
N THR A 36 32.50 27.14 -39.44
CA THR A 36 31.31 27.42 -40.27
C THR A 36 30.94 28.91 -40.15
N ALA A 37 30.40 29.47 -41.22
CA ALA A 37 30.13 30.89 -41.45
C ALA A 37 29.55 31.68 -40.27
N THR A 38 30.16 32.83 -40.00
CA THR A 38 29.79 33.82 -38.99
C THR A 38 28.38 34.37 -39.26
N LEU A 39 27.41 33.93 -38.47
CA LEU A 39 26.22 34.74 -38.20
C LEU A 39 26.67 35.95 -37.38
N THR A 40 26.28 37.15 -37.79
CA THR A 40 26.41 38.37 -36.99
C THR A 40 25.93 38.12 -35.56
N PRO A 41 26.74 38.42 -34.52
CA PRO A 41 26.34 38.18 -33.14
C PRO A 41 25.11 39.02 -32.82
N VAL A 42 24.02 38.35 -32.43
CA VAL A 42 22.92 39.00 -31.71
C VAL A 42 23.54 39.61 -30.45
N PRO A 43 23.38 40.91 -30.18
CA PRO A 43 23.94 41.51 -28.98
C PRO A 43 23.37 40.79 -27.74
N THR A 44 24.24 40.33 -26.86
CA THR A 44 23.84 39.80 -25.56
C THR A 44 23.00 40.87 -24.84
N PRO A 45 21.77 40.55 -24.39
CA PRO A 45 20.93 41.51 -23.68
C PRO A 45 21.67 42.10 -22.47
N ASP A 46 21.39 43.37 -22.15
CA ASP A 46 21.91 43.99 -20.93
C ASP A 46 21.54 43.12 -19.72
N LYS A 47 22.48 42.91 -18.80
CA LYS A 47 22.24 42.14 -17.59
C LYS A 47 21.63 42.94 -16.45
N PHE A 48 21.49 44.26 -16.60
CA PHE A 48 20.83 45.13 -15.61
C PHE A 48 19.43 45.57 -16.06
N GLY A 49 18.68 46.15 -15.12
CA GLY A 49 17.29 46.55 -15.30
C GLY A 49 16.28 45.46 -14.93
N THR A 50 14.99 45.79 -15.01
CA THR A 50 13.90 44.91 -14.57
C THR A 50 13.80 43.63 -15.43
N PRO A 51 13.57 42.44 -14.83
CA PRO A 51 13.48 41.19 -15.57
C PRO A 51 12.19 41.09 -16.37
N SER A 52 12.31 40.71 -17.64
CA SER A 52 11.19 40.33 -18.50
C SER A 52 10.83 38.85 -18.32
N VAL A 53 9.58 38.50 -18.60
CA VAL A 53 9.15 37.09 -18.63
C VAL A 53 9.86 36.35 -19.76
N ILE A 54 10.53 35.26 -19.44
CA ILE A 54 11.14 34.33 -20.39
C ILE A 54 10.00 33.62 -21.15
N ALA A 55 9.97 33.82 -22.46
CA ALA A 55 8.87 33.39 -23.33
C ALA A 55 9.13 32.05 -24.05
N SER A 56 10.31 31.45 -23.87
CA SER A 56 10.74 30.26 -24.64
C SER A 56 9.92 29.00 -24.36
N SER A 57 9.17 28.96 -23.25
CA SER A 57 8.30 27.84 -22.88
C SER A 57 7.30 28.23 -21.77
N ASN A 58 6.07 27.72 -21.83
CA ASN A 58 5.06 27.90 -20.78
C ASN A 58 4.29 26.58 -20.52
N PRO A 59 4.55 25.83 -19.43
CA PRO A 59 5.53 26.15 -18.38
C PRO A 59 6.98 25.94 -18.86
N CYS A 60 7.90 26.73 -18.32
CA CYS A 60 9.33 26.46 -18.43
C CYS A 60 9.70 25.31 -17.49
N VAL A 61 10.49 24.34 -17.95
CA VAL A 61 10.88 23.16 -17.15
C VAL A 61 12.39 23.15 -16.93
N ILE A 62 12.79 23.28 -15.66
CA ILE A 62 14.16 23.06 -15.20
C ILE A 62 14.34 21.56 -14.94
N THR A 63 15.42 20.99 -15.46
CA THR A 63 15.75 19.55 -15.34
C THR A 63 17.23 19.38 -15.01
N SER A 64 17.69 18.13 -14.85
CA SER A 64 19.12 17.83 -14.71
C SER A 64 19.98 18.23 -15.91
N GLY A 65 19.38 18.42 -17.09
CA GLY A 65 20.06 18.92 -18.29
C GLY A 65 20.03 20.45 -18.43
N THR A 66 19.52 21.18 -17.43
CA THR A 66 19.47 22.65 -17.44
C THR A 66 20.74 23.23 -16.83
N THR A 67 21.31 24.24 -17.46
CA THR A 67 22.41 25.04 -16.91
C THR A 67 21.93 26.45 -16.63
N ILE A 68 22.15 26.95 -15.41
CA ILE A 68 21.87 28.32 -15.02
C ILE A 68 23.21 28.97 -14.68
N THR A 69 23.59 29.99 -15.44
CA THR A 69 24.75 30.83 -15.16
C THR A 69 24.29 32.11 -14.49
N THR A 70 24.90 32.51 -13.37
CA THR A 70 24.49 33.72 -12.65
C THR A 70 25.05 35.02 -13.24
N ASP A 71 25.84 34.94 -14.32
CA ASP A 71 25.94 36.01 -15.33
C ASP A 71 24.82 35.77 -16.35
N PRO A 72 23.68 36.45 -16.20
CA PRO A 72 22.41 35.75 -16.02
C PRO A 72 21.91 35.13 -17.33
N SER A 73 22.20 33.85 -17.52
CA SER A 73 21.69 33.03 -18.62
C SER A 73 21.18 31.68 -18.11
N ILE A 74 20.14 31.17 -18.74
CA ILE A 74 19.58 29.84 -18.47
C ILE A 74 19.46 29.10 -19.80
N THR A 75 20.06 27.92 -19.88
CA THR A 75 19.98 27.04 -21.05
C THR A 75 19.21 25.78 -20.67
N THR A 76 18.06 25.57 -21.30
CA THR A 76 17.26 24.34 -21.14
C THR A 76 16.88 23.79 -22.50
N LYS A 77 17.04 22.46 -22.70
CA LYS A 77 16.78 21.78 -23.99
C LYS A 77 17.45 22.44 -25.20
N GLY A 78 18.62 23.05 -25.01
CA GLY A 78 19.37 23.75 -26.05
C GLY A 78 18.88 25.17 -26.39
N VAL A 79 17.87 25.69 -25.69
CA VAL A 79 17.41 27.08 -25.79
C VAL A 79 17.99 27.90 -24.65
N THR A 80 18.64 29.03 -24.97
CA THR A 80 19.22 29.95 -23.98
C THR A 80 18.36 31.21 -23.85
N ASP A 81 17.94 31.48 -22.63
CA ASP A 81 17.26 32.71 -22.23
C ASP A 81 18.12 33.49 -21.22
N TYR A 82 17.75 34.74 -20.97
CA TYR A 82 18.55 35.67 -20.16
C TYR A 82 17.73 36.21 -18.98
N GLY A 83 18.38 36.26 -17.82
CA GLY A 83 17.85 36.91 -16.62
C GLY A 83 18.44 38.31 -16.43
N LYS A 84 18.28 38.87 -15.22
CA LYS A 84 18.82 40.17 -14.83
C LYS A 84 19.49 40.10 -13.46
N ILE A 85 20.46 40.97 -13.20
CA ILE A 85 21.09 41.14 -11.90
C ILE A 85 20.43 42.32 -11.18
N TYR A 86 19.89 42.07 -10.00
CA TYR A 86 19.51 43.10 -9.05
C TYR A 86 20.69 43.36 -8.10
N ARG A 87 21.16 44.60 -8.05
CA ARG A 87 22.36 45.00 -7.28
C ARG A 87 22.05 45.49 -5.87
N GLY A 88 20.79 45.78 -5.60
CA GLY A 88 20.32 46.33 -4.33
C GLY A 88 19.53 47.62 -4.50
N SER A 89 18.87 48.04 -3.43
CA SER A 89 17.89 49.13 -3.45
C SER A 89 18.47 50.50 -3.81
N THR A 90 19.78 50.70 -3.58
CA THR A 90 20.47 51.95 -3.92
C THR A 90 20.67 52.12 -5.43
N ASP A 91 20.95 51.02 -6.14
CA ASP A 91 21.26 51.05 -7.58
C ASP A 91 20.03 50.79 -8.46
N ASP A 92 19.12 49.92 -8.01
CA ASP A 92 18.03 49.39 -8.84
C ASP A 92 16.63 49.66 -8.26
N GLY A 93 16.53 50.38 -7.13
CA GLY A 93 15.26 50.66 -6.45
C GLY A 93 14.73 49.46 -5.65
N ALA A 94 13.54 49.58 -5.04
CA ALA A 94 12.94 48.48 -4.26
C ALA A 94 12.82 47.19 -5.09
N PHE A 95 13.12 46.03 -4.49
CA PHE A 95 13.14 44.75 -5.20
C PHE A 95 11.76 44.39 -5.75
N SER A 96 10.69 44.56 -4.97
CA SER A 96 9.32 44.31 -5.42
C SER A 96 8.98 45.16 -6.65
N GLN A 97 9.37 46.43 -6.64
CA GLN A 97 9.19 47.35 -7.75
C GLN A 97 9.95 46.89 -9.00
N TRP A 98 11.21 46.50 -8.78
CA TRP A 98 12.10 46.05 -9.83
C TRP A 98 11.67 44.71 -10.44
N ALA A 99 11.24 43.75 -9.62
CA ALA A 99 10.93 42.37 -10.01
C ALA A 99 9.49 42.20 -10.52
N PHE A 100 8.52 42.87 -9.90
CA PHE A 100 7.09 42.62 -10.11
C PHE A 100 6.35 43.80 -10.76
N GLY A 101 6.91 45.02 -10.72
CA GLY A 101 6.18 46.24 -11.02
C GLY A 101 5.63 46.85 -9.72
N PRO A 102 4.53 47.64 -9.73
CA PRO A 102 4.06 48.33 -8.53
C PRO A 102 3.98 47.43 -7.28
N THR A 103 4.64 47.84 -6.19
CA THR A 103 4.64 47.11 -4.92
C THR A 103 3.20 46.93 -4.41
N SER A 104 2.78 45.68 -4.26
CA SER A 104 1.46 45.34 -3.76
C SER A 104 1.40 45.31 -2.22
N ALA A 105 0.19 45.25 -1.68
CA ALA A 105 0.00 45.05 -0.24
C ALA A 105 0.55 43.71 0.24
N PHE A 106 0.54 42.69 -0.62
CA PHE A 106 1.14 41.38 -0.34
C PHE A 106 2.67 41.48 -0.23
N ASP A 107 3.32 42.17 -1.18
CA ASP A 107 4.78 42.37 -1.17
C ASP A 107 5.23 43.13 0.09
N THR A 108 4.44 44.13 0.50
CA THR A 108 4.68 44.90 1.73
C THR A 108 4.55 44.01 2.97
N ALA A 109 3.54 43.13 3.02
CA ALA A 109 3.31 42.24 4.15
C ALA A 109 4.41 41.17 4.32
N LEU A 110 5.12 40.83 3.23
CA LEU A 110 6.28 39.93 3.26
C LEU A 110 7.57 40.62 3.72
N ASN A 111 7.56 41.93 3.96
CA ASN A 111 8.76 42.73 4.26
C ASN A 111 9.92 42.52 3.28
N ILE A 112 9.61 42.16 2.02
CA ILE A 112 10.60 41.69 1.05
C ILE A 112 11.63 42.79 0.72
N ASP A 113 11.20 44.04 0.65
CA ASP A 113 12.06 45.19 0.38
C ASP A 113 12.78 45.74 1.62
N THR A 114 12.15 45.62 2.79
CA THR A 114 12.57 46.33 4.02
C THR A 114 13.38 45.46 4.97
N GLU A 115 13.29 44.14 4.85
CA GLU A 115 14.07 43.20 5.66
C GLU A 115 14.97 42.37 4.75
N PHE A 116 14.40 41.58 3.85
CA PHE A 116 15.19 40.61 3.07
C PHE A 116 16.18 41.27 2.10
N PHE A 117 15.71 42.13 1.18
CA PHE A 117 16.59 42.82 0.22
C PHE A 117 17.20 44.13 0.74
N ALA A 118 16.93 44.48 2.00
CA ALA A 118 17.67 45.53 2.70
C ALA A 118 19.03 45.01 3.23
N ASP A 119 19.18 43.70 3.41
CA ASP A 119 20.43 43.08 3.84
C ASP A 119 21.45 42.99 2.67
N PRO A 120 22.65 43.60 2.80
CA PRO A 120 23.70 43.50 1.79
C PRO A 120 24.15 42.06 1.48
N ALA A 121 23.92 41.09 2.35
CA ALA A 121 24.29 39.69 2.10
C ALA A 121 23.44 39.04 0.99
N HIS A 122 22.23 39.53 0.74
CA HIS A 122 21.31 38.96 -0.26
C HIS A 122 21.44 39.59 -1.65
N VAL A 123 22.35 40.55 -1.84
CA VAL A 123 22.59 41.25 -3.10
C VAL A 123 24.10 41.28 -3.44
N PRO A 124 24.50 41.27 -4.71
CA PRO A 124 23.66 41.20 -5.90
C PRO A 124 23.07 39.79 -6.14
N ILE A 125 21.91 39.72 -6.81
CA ILE A 125 21.17 38.48 -7.11
C ILE A 125 20.83 38.39 -8.60
N ALA A 126 21.11 37.23 -9.21
CA ALA A 126 20.67 36.92 -10.56
C ALA A 126 19.23 36.42 -10.52
N VAL A 127 18.35 37.01 -11.31
CA VAL A 127 16.91 36.76 -11.29
C VAL A 127 16.41 36.36 -12.67
N PHE A 128 15.70 35.25 -12.71
CA PHE A 128 15.01 34.75 -13.91
C PHE A 128 13.51 34.75 -13.66
N LYS A 129 12.75 35.37 -14.56
CA LYS A 129 11.31 35.51 -14.45
C LYS A 129 10.61 34.69 -15.53
N PHE A 130 9.65 33.87 -15.14
CA PHE A 130 8.90 32.94 -15.99
C PHE A 130 7.41 33.22 -15.90
N GLN A 131 6.65 32.80 -16.92
CA GLN A 131 5.19 32.84 -16.86
C GLN A 131 4.71 31.77 -15.88
N SER A 132 5.01 30.50 -16.14
CA SER A 132 4.93 29.38 -15.19
C SER A 132 6.27 28.64 -15.15
N LEU A 133 6.74 28.20 -13.98
CA LEU A 133 7.99 27.44 -13.84
C LEU A 133 7.73 26.06 -13.20
N SER A 134 8.41 25.02 -13.70
CA SER A 134 8.38 23.66 -13.17
C SER A 134 9.81 23.17 -12.88
N LEU A 135 10.07 22.73 -11.64
CA LEU A 135 11.37 22.25 -11.16
C LEU A 135 11.40 20.72 -11.14
N ASN A 136 11.84 20.08 -12.23
CA ASN A 136 11.78 18.63 -12.44
C ASN A 136 13.15 17.93 -12.34
N GLY A 137 14.15 18.62 -11.81
CA GLY A 137 15.49 18.06 -11.60
C GLY A 137 16.49 19.14 -11.19
N ASN A 138 17.69 18.70 -10.83
CA ASN A 138 18.74 19.59 -10.32
C ASN A 138 19.53 20.22 -11.47
N PRO A 139 19.39 21.52 -11.77
CA PRO A 139 20.22 22.16 -12.78
C PRO A 139 21.69 22.22 -12.35
N THR A 140 22.59 22.38 -13.31
CA THR A 140 23.94 22.87 -13.02
C THR A 140 23.88 24.37 -12.77
N ILE A 141 24.31 24.83 -11.60
CA ILE A 141 24.45 26.26 -11.29
C ILE A 141 25.91 26.67 -11.47
N ASP A 142 26.17 27.57 -12.41
CA ASP A 142 27.49 28.14 -12.66
C ASP A 142 27.56 29.59 -12.15
N THR A 143 28.38 29.81 -11.14
CA THR A 143 28.65 31.14 -10.56
C THR A 143 29.98 31.74 -11.02
N SER A 144 30.68 31.09 -11.95
CA SER A 144 31.96 31.53 -12.47
C SER A 144 31.83 32.72 -13.45
N ASN A 145 32.97 33.20 -13.97
CA ASN A 145 33.04 34.18 -15.06
C ASN A 145 32.28 35.51 -14.84
N GLY A 146 32.24 36.01 -13.60
CA GLY A 146 31.59 37.28 -13.27
C GLY A 146 30.10 37.16 -12.93
N GLY A 147 29.62 35.92 -12.71
CA GLY A 147 28.32 35.65 -12.10
C GLY A 147 28.27 36.05 -10.62
N VAL A 148 27.06 36.31 -10.14
CA VAL A 148 26.79 36.64 -8.73
C VAL A 148 26.48 35.37 -7.93
N THR A 149 26.61 35.42 -6.60
CA THR A 149 26.45 34.23 -5.76
C THR A 149 25.01 33.93 -5.36
N ASN A 150 24.09 34.89 -5.51
CA ASN A 150 22.68 34.72 -5.19
C ASN A 150 21.85 34.44 -6.45
N LEU A 151 20.87 33.53 -6.35
CA LEU A 151 19.94 33.17 -7.43
C LEU A 151 18.47 33.31 -6.99
N GLY A 152 17.68 34.00 -7.81
CA GLY A 152 16.24 34.18 -7.66
C GLY A 152 15.47 33.63 -8.86
N LEU A 153 14.40 32.88 -8.60
CA LEU A 153 13.48 32.39 -9.62
C LEU A 153 12.09 32.95 -9.34
N ILE A 154 11.44 33.50 -10.37
CA ILE A 154 10.10 34.11 -10.26
C ILE A 154 9.17 33.42 -11.25
N GLY A 155 8.01 32.95 -10.77
CA GLY A 155 6.90 32.49 -11.62
C GLY A 155 5.70 33.41 -11.48
N ALA A 156 5.21 33.99 -12.58
CA ALA A 156 4.05 34.88 -12.57
C ALA A 156 2.75 34.14 -12.21
N ASP A 157 2.56 32.94 -12.75
CA ASP A 157 1.45 32.02 -12.45
C ASP A 157 1.84 30.97 -11.38
N GLY A 158 3.02 31.12 -10.78
CA GLY A 158 3.56 30.20 -9.77
C GLY A 158 4.73 29.34 -10.23
N ILE A 159 5.33 28.66 -9.26
CA ILE A 159 6.41 27.68 -9.45
C ILE A 159 5.92 26.34 -8.90
N THR A 160 5.96 25.30 -9.72
CA THR A 160 5.68 23.92 -9.29
C THR A 160 7.00 23.15 -9.20
N SER A 161 7.09 22.21 -8.28
CA SER A 161 8.11 21.15 -8.35
C SER A 161 7.53 19.96 -9.11
N GLY A 162 8.39 19.28 -9.88
CA GLY A 162 8.09 17.92 -10.30
C GLY A 162 8.06 16.99 -9.08
N PRO A 163 7.46 15.79 -9.20
CA PRO A 163 7.51 14.81 -8.12
C PRO A 163 8.98 14.59 -7.71
N PRO A 164 9.30 14.52 -6.40
CA PRO A 164 10.66 14.25 -5.95
C PRO A 164 11.19 12.98 -6.65
N GLY A 165 12.28 13.16 -7.41
CA GLY A 165 12.85 12.10 -8.23
C GLY A 165 13.60 11.09 -7.37
N GLY A 166 13.27 9.80 -7.49
CA GLY A 166 14.06 8.71 -6.90
C GLY A 166 13.23 7.55 -6.34
N PHE A 167 13.91 6.43 -6.13
CA PHE A 167 13.44 5.30 -5.31
C PHE A 167 13.77 5.61 -3.85
N PHE A 168 12.79 5.57 -2.96
CA PHE A 168 13.03 5.74 -1.53
C PHE A 168 13.28 4.38 -0.90
N GLN A 169 14.43 4.20 -0.24
CA GLN A 169 14.75 2.94 0.43
C GLN A 169 15.34 3.16 1.83
N SER A 170 14.92 2.33 2.78
CA SER A 170 15.56 2.19 4.08
C SER A 170 15.61 0.72 4.46
N PHE A 171 16.76 0.23 4.95
CA PHE A 171 16.86 -1.15 5.39
C PHE A 171 17.75 -1.34 6.62
N ILE A 172 17.39 -2.32 7.45
CA ILE A 172 18.26 -2.91 8.45
C ILE A 172 18.58 -4.33 7.99
N SER A 173 19.84 -4.76 8.12
CA SER A 173 20.21 -6.13 7.79
C SER A 173 21.17 -6.74 8.82
N THR A 174 20.87 -7.97 9.23
CA THR A 174 21.77 -8.86 9.97
C THR A 174 22.07 -10.14 9.20
N ASN A 175 21.84 -10.15 7.88
CA ASN A 175 22.04 -11.32 7.02
C ASN A 175 23.42 -11.97 7.21
N ALA A 176 23.51 -13.27 6.90
CA ALA A 176 24.73 -14.08 7.06
C ALA A 176 25.33 -14.06 8.48
N GLY A 177 24.49 -14.30 9.49
CA GLY A 177 24.94 -14.45 10.87
C GLY A 177 25.38 -13.14 11.53
N GLY A 178 24.98 -11.99 10.99
CA GLY A 178 25.02 -10.72 11.73
C GLY A 178 24.14 -10.79 12.97
N SER A 179 24.34 -9.87 13.93
CA SER A 179 23.49 -9.82 15.12
C SER A 179 23.24 -8.40 15.62
N ILE A 180 22.03 -8.19 16.13
CA ILE A 180 21.62 -7.02 16.92
C ILE A 180 21.17 -7.56 18.27
N ALA A 181 21.78 -7.13 19.37
CA ALA A 181 21.46 -7.66 20.70
C ALA A 181 20.10 -7.19 21.26
N GLY A 182 19.51 -6.13 20.69
CA GLY A 182 18.25 -5.53 21.11
C GLY A 182 17.25 -5.42 19.96
N ASN A 183 16.50 -4.32 19.90
CA ASN A 183 15.52 -4.07 18.85
C ASN A 183 16.16 -3.53 17.57
N ALA A 184 15.64 -3.94 16.42
CA ALA A 184 15.87 -3.31 15.13
C ALA A 184 14.65 -2.42 14.78
N GLN A 185 14.87 -1.10 14.67
CA GLN A 185 13.81 -0.14 14.39
C GLN A 185 14.11 0.60 13.09
N ASN A 186 13.41 0.24 12.01
CA ASN A 186 13.47 0.92 10.73
C ASN A 186 12.24 1.85 10.62
N VAL A 187 12.42 3.10 11.05
CA VAL A 187 11.32 4.07 11.19
C VAL A 187 11.49 5.20 10.18
N VAL A 188 10.45 5.40 9.37
CA VAL A 188 10.29 6.55 8.48
C VAL A 188 8.99 7.24 8.87
N ALA A 189 9.12 8.30 9.65
CA ALA A 189 8.00 9.08 10.16
C ALA A 189 8.08 10.52 9.63
N VAL A 190 7.17 10.86 8.72
CA VAL A 190 7.09 12.16 8.07
C VAL A 190 5.85 12.89 8.57
N SER A 191 5.98 14.14 8.98
CA SER A 191 4.84 14.95 9.46
C SER A 191 3.94 15.47 8.32
N GLY A 192 4.50 15.52 7.10
CA GLY A 192 3.78 15.81 5.86
C GLY A 192 3.78 14.60 4.93
N ASP A 193 3.73 14.85 3.63
CA ASP A 193 3.67 13.78 2.63
C ASP A 193 5.03 13.13 2.43
N LEU A 194 5.04 11.80 2.31
CA LEU A 194 6.16 11.06 1.74
C LEU A 194 5.85 10.81 0.26
N SER A 195 6.65 11.38 -0.63
CA SER A 195 6.51 11.20 -2.08
C SER A 195 7.79 10.65 -2.70
N ALA A 196 7.68 9.68 -3.61
CA ALA A 196 8.77 9.16 -4.43
C ALA A 196 8.33 8.91 -5.88
N ASN A 197 9.15 9.27 -6.87
CA ASN A 197 8.83 8.95 -8.27
C ASN A 197 9.00 7.44 -8.56
N GLY A 198 10.05 6.84 -7.98
CA GLY A 198 10.25 5.40 -7.91
C GLY A 198 9.51 4.79 -6.72
N GLY A 199 9.68 3.49 -6.52
CA GLY A 199 9.06 2.80 -5.39
C GLY A 199 9.57 3.27 -4.02
N ILE A 200 8.82 2.89 -3.00
CA ILE A 200 9.13 3.11 -1.58
C ILE A 200 9.35 1.73 -0.96
N LEU A 201 10.55 1.47 -0.45
CA LEU A 201 10.92 0.20 0.20
C LEU A 201 11.44 0.46 1.60
N ILE A 202 10.84 -0.18 2.59
CA ILE A 202 11.33 -0.16 3.97
C ILE A 202 11.37 -1.59 4.48
N ALA A 203 12.56 -2.09 4.80
CA ALA A 203 12.71 -3.49 5.12
C ALA A 203 13.65 -3.78 6.29
N THR A 204 13.43 -4.90 6.96
CA THR A 204 14.39 -5.49 7.88
C THR A 204 14.68 -6.93 7.43
N TYR A 205 15.96 -7.26 7.30
CA TYR A 205 16.41 -8.57 6.84
C TYR A 205 17.29 -9.23 7.90
N ASP A 206 16.97 -10.46 8.30
CA ASP A 206 17.87 -11.34 9.05
C ASP A 206 18.01 -12.70 8.36
N THR A 207 18.01 -12.68 7.03
CA THR A 207 17.92 -13.88 6.20
C THR A 207 19.26 -14.55 5.92
N GLY A 208 19.20 -15.88 5.76
CA GLY A 208 20.32 -16.67 5.26
C GLY A 208 20.50 -16.53 3.74
N PHE A 209 21.72 -16.74 3.25
CA PHE A 209 22.01 -16.73 1.81
C PHE A 209 23.09 -17.74 1.40
N LEU A 210 23.11 -18.06 0.11
CA LEU A 210 24.17 -18.84 -0.50
C LEU A 210 25.33 -17.92 -0.91
N SER A 211 26.50 -18.12 -0.33
CA SER A 211 27.74 -17.56 -0.89
C SER A 211 27.99 -18.20 -2.26
N VAL A 212 28.51 -17.46 -3.24
CA VAL A 212 28.73 -17.98 -4.61
C VAL A 212 30.13 -18.57 -4.83
N ASN A 213 31.05 -18.49 -3.85
CA ASN A 213 32.40 -19.06 -4.00
C ASN A 213 33.17 -19.22 -2.67
N PRO A 214 33.21 -20.41 -2.06
CA PRO A 214 32.48 -21.64 -2.43
C PRO A 214 30.99 -21.52 -2.13
N THR A 215 30.17 -22.33 -2.80
CA THR A 215 28.73 -22.46 -2.51
C THR A 215 28.53 -23.00 -1.10
N THR A 216 28.28 -22.09 -0.16
CA THR A 216 28.08 -22.39 1.26
C THR A 216 26.87 -21.61 1.72
N PHE A 217 25.95 -22.31 2.39
CA PHE A 217 24.83 -21.66 3.04
C PHE A 217 25.34 -20.96 4.30
N ILE A 218 25.08 -19.66 4.39
CA ILE A 218 25.29 -18.89 5.61
C ILE A 218 23.91 -18.66 6.20
N ALA A 219 23.71 -19.14 7.43
CA ALA A 219 22.46 -18.99 8.14
C ALA A 219 22.09 -17.51 8.33
N GLY A 220 20.80 -17.28 8.58
CA GLY A 220 20.28 -15.98 8.94
C GLY A 220 20.94 -15.35 10.16
N GLY A 221 20.65 -14.06 10.33
CA GLY A 221 21.10 -13.27 11.45
C GLY A 221 20.31 -13.52 12.73
N THR A 222 20.58 -12.72 13.74
CA THR A 222 19.80 -12.70 14.99
C THR A 222 19.50 -11.28 15.43
N ILE A 223 18.24 -11.01 15.75
CA ILE A 223 17.81 -9.78 16.42
C ILE A 223 17.24 -10.20 17.77
N GLY A 224 17.92 -9.83 18.86
CA GLY A 224 17.58 -10.32 20.20
C GLY A 224 16.24 -9.79 20.74
N GLY A 225 15.76 -8.66 20.22
CA GLY A 225 14.47 -8.06 20.55
C GLY A 225 13.50 -8.05 19.38
N ASN A 226 12.74 -6.95 19.26
CA ASN A 226 11.75 -6.75 18.19
C ASN A 226 12.41 -6.28 16.90
N ALA A 227 11.83 -6.65 15.76
CA ALA A 227 12.03 -5.99 14.48
C ALA A 227 10.78 -5.16 14.15
N SER A 228 10.96 -3.87 13.94
CA SER A 228 9.87 -2.95 13.59
C SER A 228 10.20 -2.21 12.30
N VAL A 229 9.33 -2.33 11.31
CA VAL A 229 9.28 -1.50 10.12
C VAL A 229 8.09 -0.57 10.28
N LEU A 230 8.34 0.73 10.36
CA LEU A 230 7.29 1.74 10.57
C LEU A 230 7.38 2.81 9.48
N LEU A 231 6.34 2.90 8.65
CA LEU A 231 6.17 3.92 7.64
C LEU A 231 4.94 4.77 7.97
N THR A 232 5.17 6.03 8.34
CA THR A 232 4.06 6.96 8.64
C THR A 232 4.22 8.28 7.92
N ALA A 233 3.16 8.79 7.32
CA ALA A 233 3.11 10.10 6.68
C ALA A 233 1.70 10.71 6.73
N GLN A 234 1.54 11.95 6.27
CA GLN A 234 0.21 12.48 5.93
C GLN A 234 -0.36 11.68 4.75
N ASP A 235 0.28 11.77 3.59
CA ASP A 235 0.07 10.90 2.44
C ASP A 235 1.34 10.09 2.13
N ILE A 236 1.18 8.84 1.69
CA ILE A 236 2.26 7.99 1.18
C ILE A 236 2.04 7.82 -0.33
N LEU A 237 2.90 8.43 -1.13
CA LEU A 237 2.68 8.63 -2.56
C LEU A 237 3.87 8.09 -3.35
N THR A 238 3.62 7.17 -4.28
CA THR A 238 4.60 6.82 -5.32
C THR A 238 3.97 6.88 -6.70
N THR A 239 4.75 7.28 -7.71
CA THR A 239 4.33 7.16 -9.12
C THR A 239 4.82 5.86 -9.77
N SER A 240 5.48 4.99 -9.01
CA SER A 240 6.02 3.73 -9.50
C SER A 240 4.89 2.82 -9.97
N THR A 241 5.04 2.28 -11.18
CA THR A 241 4.21 1.21 -11.75
C THR A 241 4.89 -0.16 -11.61
N ALA A 242 5.93 -0.27 -10.77
CA ALA A 242 6.67 -1.51 -10.59
C ALA A 242 5.74 -2.62 -10.11
N SER A 243 5.85 -3.79 -10.74
CA SER A 243 5.12 -5.01 -10.41
C SER A 243 6.05 -6.19 -10.67
N GLY A 244 5.78 -7.31 -10.01
CA GLY A 244 6.62 -8.50 -10.15
C GLY A 244 6.31 -9.56 -9.11
N THR A 245 7.29 -10.44 -8.87
CA THR A 245 7.19 -11.51 -7.89
C THR A 245 7.65 -11.01 -6.52
N PRO A 246 6.79 -11.03 -5.49
CA PRO A 246 7.18 -10.63 -4.14
C PRO A 246 8.41 -11.38 -3.62
N GLY A 247 9.33 -10.65 -2.97
CA GLY A 247 10.60 -11.19 -2.47
C GLY A 247 11.69 -11.42 -3.54
N LEU A 248 11.41 -11.19 -4.83
CA LEU A 248 12.38 -11.23 -5.93
C LEU A 248 12.51 -9.86 -6.63
N ASP A 249 11.37 -9.27 -6.95
CA ASP A 249 11.28 -7.99 -7.63
C ASP A 249 11.00 -6.87 -6.63
N ILE A 250 11.43 -5.66 -6.96
CA ILE A 250 11.11 -4.46 -6.20
C ILE A 250 9.69 -4.02 -6.54
N MET A 251 8.86 -3.83 -5.51
CA MET A 251 7.47 -3.38 -5.66
C MET A 251 7.37 -1.85 -5.73
N ALA A 252 6.19 -1.33 -6.05
CA ALA A 252 5.95 0.11 -6.01
C ALA A 252 5.94 0.61 -4.56
N LEU A 253 5.32 -0.13 -3.65
CA LEU A 253 5.34 0.14 -2.22
C LEU A 253 5.60 -1.16 -1.46
N GLU A 254 6.65 -1.20 -0.65
CA GLU A 254 7.01 -2.37 0.13
C GLU A 254 7.38 -2.00 1.57
N ALA A 255 6.76 -2.71 2.52
CA ALA A 255 7.15 -2.70 3.93
C ALA A 255 7.28 -4.14 4.41
N SER A 256 8.49 -4.58 4.76
CA SER A 256 8.76 -6.01 4.87
C SER A 256 9.76 -6.38 5.98
N ILE A 257 9.49 -7.50 6.66
CA ILE A 257 10.43 -8.12 7.59
C ILE A 257 10.70 -9.54 7.09
N TYR A 258 11.96 -9.85 6.84
CA TYR A 258 12.39 -11.14 6.32
C TYR A 258 13.28 -11.86 7.34
N THR A 259 12.71 -12.89 7.98
CA THR A 259 13.32 -13.78 9.00
C THR A 259 13.48 -15.23 8.50
N ASN A 260 13.19 -15.48 7.23
CA ASN A 260 13.43 -16.75 6.56
C ASN A 260 14.92 -17.12 6.50
N GLY A 261 15.21 -18.38 6.18
CA GLY A 261 16.59 -18.83 6.01
C GLY A 261 17.34 -19.00 7.33
N SER A 262 16.66 -19.54 8.35
CA SER A 262 17.18 -19.69 9.71
C SER A 262 17.49 -18.37 10.43
N GLY A 263 16.79 -17.28 10.09
CA GLY A 263 16.81 -16.04 10.86
C GLY A 263 16.13 -16.22 12.22
N SER A 264 16.44 -15.33 13.17
CA SER A 264 15.90 -15.40 14.52
C SER A 264 15.63 -14.01 15.10
N LEU A 265 14.36 -13.74 15.36
CA LEU A 265 13.87 -12.61 16.15
C LEU A 265 13.46 -13.09 17.53
N GLY A 266 14.01 -12.48 18.58
CA GLY A 266 13.66 -12.83 19.97
C GLY A 266 12.30 -12.28 20.40
N GLY A 267 11.82 -11.20 19.77
CA GLY A 267 10.56 -10.53 20.06
C GLY A 267 9.59 -10.51 18.88
N ASN A 268 8.88 -9.40 18.73
CA ASN A 268 7.86 -9.19 17.69
C ASN A 268 8.47 -8.81 16.33
N ALA A 269 7.74 -9.11 15.26
CA ALA A 269 7.97 -8.63 13.90
C ALA A 269 6.78 -7.77 13.47
N ASP A 270 6.95 -6.45 13.51
CA ASP A 270 5.88 -5.48 13.24
C ASP A 270 6.14 -4.72 11.94
N ALA A 271 5.38 -5.00 10.88
CA ALA A 271 5.39 -4.25 9.63
C ALA A 271 4.16 -3.32 9.58
N VAL A 272 4.39 -2.02 9.79
CA VAL A 272 3.34 -1.02 10.01
C VAL A 272 3.42 0.08 8.96
N VAL A 273 2.32 0.32 8.25
CA VAL A 273 2.18 1.37 7.23
C VAL A 273 0.93 2.19 7.53
N GLN A 274 1.11 3.45 7.94
CA GLN A 274 0.02 4.31 8.40
C GLN A 274 0.07 5.68 7.71
N ALA A 275 -0.91 5.97 6.85
CA ALA A 275 -1.14 7.30 6.31
C ALA A 275 -2.27 8.00 7.07
N GLN A 276 -2.14 9.28 7.40
CA GLN A 276 -3.25 10.04 7.97
C GLN A 276 -4.35 10.31 6.94
N GLN A 277 -3.97 10.34 5.66
CA GLN A 277 -4.85 10.52 4.52
C GLN A 277 -4.72 9.33 3.57
N ASN A 278 -3.97 9.43 2.48
CA ASN A 278 -4.03 8.42 1.42
C ASN A 278 -2.72 7.66 1.26
N ILE A 279 -2.85 6.41 0.81
CA ILE A 279 -1.77 5.66 0.20
C ILE A 279 -2.07 5.54 -1.29
N SER A 280 -1.11 5.91 -2.14
CA SER A 280 -1.23 5.80 -3.59
C SER A 280 0.03 5.19 -4.20
N ALA A 281 -0.11 4.00 -4.79
CA ALA A 281 0.98 3.27 -5.43
C ALA A 281 0.49 2.55 -6.69
N PRO A 282 0.57 3.15 -7.89
CA PRO A 282 0.00 2.59 -9.13
C PRO A 282 0.48 1.19 -9.50
N GLY A 283 1.69 0.81 -9.09
CA GLY A 283 2.21 -0.57 -9.19
C GLY A 283 1.80 -1.45 -8.01
N SER A 284 2.49 -2.58 -7.83
CA SER A 284 2.18 -3.52 -6.75
C SER A 284 2.54 -2.94 -5.38
N SER A 285 1.65 -3.14 -4.41
CA SER A 285 1.95 -2.95 -2.99
C SER A 285 2.14 -4.30 -2.31
N PHE A 286 3.19 -4.45 -1.52
CA PHE A 286 3.54 -5.69 -0.85
C PHE A 286 3.95 -5.44 0.61
N PHE A 287 3.18 -5.98 1.54
CA PHE A 287 3.49 -5.92 2.95
C PHE A 287 3.69 -7.34 3.46
N THR A 288 4.81 -7.59 4.14
CA THR A 288 5.10 -8.98 4.54
C THR A 288 5.89 -9.12 5.83
N VAL A 289 5.58 -10.22 6.53
CA VAL A 289 6.49 -10.85 7.49
C VAL A 289 6.81 -12.24 6.96
N ALA A 290 8.03 -12.42 6.46
CA ALA A 290 8.49 -13.65 5.83
C ALA A 290 9.37 -14.46 6.78
N ASN A 291 8.77 -15.42 7.47
CA ASN A 291 9.39 -16.35 8.43
C ASN A 291 9.43 -17.82 7.94
N GLY A 292 8.87 -18.10 6.77
CA GLY A 292 8.80 -19.45 6.20
C GLY A 292 10.11 -19.91 5.58
N ASN A 293 10.16 -21.16 5.14
CA ASN A 293 11.31 -21.72 4.42
C ASN A 293 11.31 -21.30 2.93
N PHE A 294 11.67 -20.05 2.67
CA PHE A 294 11.84 -19.57 1.30
C PHE A 294 13.13 -20.13 0.68
N GLN A 295 13.03 -20.70 -0.52
CA GLN A 295 14.13 -21.29 -1.30
C GLN A 295 14.88 -22.47 -0.65
N GLY A 296 14.31 -23.11 0.38
CA GLY A 296 14.93 -24.27 1.02
C GLY A 296 16.03 -23.93 2.04
N PHE A 297 16.13 -22.67 2.45
CA PHE A 297 17.12 -22.18 3.42
C PHE A 297 16.73 -22.42 4.90
N GLY A 298 15.63 -23.10 5.14
CA GLY A 298 15.04 -23.34 6.47
C GLY A 298 14.07 -22.23 6.89
N GLY A 299 13.12 -22.58 7.74
CA GLY A 299 12.22 -21.62 8.39
C GLY A 299 12.96 -20.72 9.39
N GLY A 300 12.39 -19.56 9.68
CA GLY A 300 12.85 -18.64 10.71
C GLY A 300 12.17 -18.88 12.06
N THR A 301 12.56 -18.08 13.06
CA THR A 301 11.88 -18.03 14.36
C THR A 301 11.59 -16.59 14.76
N ILE A 302 10.34 -16.31 15.12
CA ILE A 302 9.86 -15.08 15.73
C ILE A 302 9.38 -15.45 17.14
N GLY A 303 10.02 -14.91 18.17
CA GLY A 303 9.72 -15.24 19.56
C GLY A 303 8.38 -14.68 20.05
N GLY A 304 7.91 -13.57 19.47
CA GLY A 304 6.65 -12.91 19.81
C GLY A 304 5.60 -12.98 18.70
N ASP A 305 4.95 -11.86 18.44
CA ASP A 305 3.92 -11.70 17.41
C ASP A 305 4.52 -11.39 16.04
N ALA A 306 3.82 -11.78 14.98
CA ALA A 306 4.01 -11.28 13.61
C ALA A 306 2.80 -10.43 13.23
N LEU A 307 3.03 -9.15 12.95
CA LEU A 307 2.00 -8.18 12.65
C LEU A 307 2.26 -7.49 11.31
N ILE A 308 1.23 -7.45 10.48
CA ILE A 308 1.10 -6.50 9.37
C ILE A 308 -0.08 -5.59 9.72
N ASP A 309 0.17 -4.29 9.81
CA ASP A 309 -0.85 -3.29 10.13
C ASP A 309 -0.80 -2.13 9.13
N VAL A 310 -1.86 -2.01 8.34
CA VAL A 310 -1.99 -1.04 7.26
C VAL A 310 -3.22 -0.18 7.50
N GLY A 311 -3.03 1.13 7.60
CA GLY A 311 -4.11 2.07 7.80
C GLY A 311 -3.97 3.36 7.00
N ALA A 312 -5.11 3.85 6.51
CA ALA A 312 -5.24 5.09 5.78
C ALA A 312 -6.71 5.53 5.75
N VAL A 313 -7.00 6.70 5.21
CA VAL A 313 -8.33 7.04 4.70
C VAL A 313 -8.60 6.22 3.45
N ASN A 314 -7.85 6.44 2.37
CA ASN A 314 -8.01 5.67 1.12
C ASN A 314 -6.69 4.98 0.75
N PHE A 315 -6.81 3.82 0.10
CA PHE A 315 -5.67 3.10 -0.44
C PHE A 315 -5.94 2.73 -1.90
N SER A 316 -5.17 3.33 -2.82
CA SER A 316 -5.22 3.07 -4.26
C SER A 316 -3.92 2.41 -4.71
N THR A 317 -3.99 1.21 -5.27
CA THR A 317 -2.79 0.51 -5.76
C THR A 317 -3.02 -0.34 -7.00
N GLY A 318 -1.95 -0.88 -7.59
CA GLY A 318 -1.96 -2.00 -8.53
C GLY A 318 -2.46 -3.28 -7.84
N PRO A 319 -1.78 -4.43 -8.01
CA PRO A 319 -2.02 -5.60 -7.15
C PRO A 319 -1.60 -5.32 -5.69
N LEU A 320 -2.35 -5.85 -4.72
CA LEU A 320 -2.06 -5.76 -3.29
C LEU A 320 -1.81 -7.15 -2.71
N SER A 321 -0.76 -7.30 -1.91
CA SER A 321 -0.48 -8.54 -1.20
C SER A 321 0.04 -8.26 0.21
N ASP A 322 -0.74 -8.67 1.20
CA ASP A 322 -0.39 -8.63 2.62
C ASP A 322 -0.21 -10.07 3.08
N ASP A 323 1.03 -10.46 3.36
CA ASP A 323 1.36 -11.87 3.57
C ASP A 323 2.23 -12.12 4.79
N ILE A 324 1.76 -12.99 5.68
CA ILE A 324 2.61 -13.62 6.70
C ILE A 324 2.96 -15.02 6.21
N TYR A 325 4.23 -15.21 5.88
CA TYR A 325 4.76 -16.51 5.48
C TYR A 325 5.40 -17.17 6.70
N ASN A 326 4.80 -18.25 7.22
CA ASN A 326 5.34 -19.08 8.30
C ASN A 326 5.48 -20.56 7.91
N TYR A 327 5.33 -20.88 6.62
CA TYR A 327 5.27 -22.24 6.10
C TYR A 327 6.60 -23.01 6.22
N LEU A 328 6.53 -24.34 6.14
CA LEU A 328 7.68 -25.26 6.03
C LEU A 328 8.71 -25.11 7.16
N GLY A 329 8.26 -25.12 8.41
CA GLY A 329 9.10 -25.10 9.61
C GLY A 329 9.34 -23.73 10.24
N GLY A 330 8.67 -22.68 9.74
CA GLY A 330 8.65 -21.37 10.41
C GLY A 330 7.97 -21.45 11.78
N ARG A 331 8.43 -20.61 12.72
CA ARG A 331 7.87 -20.53 14.08
C ARG A 331 7.55 -19.10 14.47
N ILE A 332 6.32 -18.85 14.90
CA ILE A 332 5.84 -17.62 15.51
C ILE A 332 5.37 -17.98 16.93
N GLY A 333 5.98 -17.37 17.94
CA GLY A 333 5.74 -17.72 19.34
C GLY A 333 4.32 -17.40 19.81
N ASN A 334 3.75 -16.30 19.33
CA ASN A 334 2.42 -15.83 19.73
C ASN A 334 1.48 -15.74 18.51
N ASN A 335 0.99 -14.54 18.17
CA ASN A 335 -0.04 -14.33 17.14
C ASN A 335 0.57 -14.02 15.77
N ALA A 336 -0.15 -14.38 14.71
CA ALA A 336 0.06 -13.89 13.35
C ALA A 336 -1.16 -13.05 12.96
N SER A 337 -0.98 -11.75 12.71
CA SER A 337 -2.09 -10.83 12.47
C SER A 337 -1.86 -9.97 11.24
N ILE A 338 -2.86 -9.93 10.36
CA ILE A 338 -2.94 -8.99 9.25
C ILE A 338 -4.13 -8.08 9.50
N ASN A 339 -3.90 -6.78 9.59
CA ASN A 339 -4.92 -5.77 9.78
C ASN A 339 -4.84 -4.73 8.66
N LEU A 340 -5.82 -4.72 7.77
CA LEU A 340 -6.08 -3.59 6.89
C LEU A 340 -7.29 -2.82 7.44
N ALA A 341 -7.05 -1.58 7.88
CA ALA A 341 -8.07 -0.73 8.48
C ALA A 341 -8.12 0.63 7.77
N LEU A 342 -9.05 0.77 6.83
CA LEU A 342 -9.30 2.00 6.10
C LEU A 342 -10.58 2.67 6.58
N SER A 343 -10.56 3.99 6.76
CA SER A 343 -11.79 4.75 7.03
C SER A 343 -12.57 5.13 5.77
N GLY A 344 -11.95 4.98 4.59
CA GLY A 344 -12.46 5.22 3.25
C GLY A 344 -12.20 4.00 2.35
N ASP A 345 -11.87 4.24 1.09
CA ASP A 345 -11.94 3.21 0.06
C ASP A 345 -10.63 2.40 -0.12
N LEU A 346 -10.77 1.10 -0.35
CA LEU A 346 -9.73 0.26 -0.94
C LEU A 346 -9.98 0.10 -2.45
N TRP A 347 -9.04 0.53 -3.28
CA TRP A 347 -9.09 0.38 -4.72
C TRP A 347 -7.82 -0.27 -5.27
N VAL A 348 -7.97 -1.49 -5.79
CA VAL A 348 -6.87 -2.36 -6.23
C VAL A 348 -7.04 -2.65 -7.72
N GLN A 349 -6.11 -2.17 -8.55
CA GLN A 349 -6.05 -2.49 -9.98
C GLN A 349 -5.39 -3.86 -10.19
N GLY A 350 -6.03 -4.91 -9.71
CA GLY A 350 -5.51 -6.26 -9.72
C GLY A 350 -6.13 -7.09 -8.61
N ASP A 351 -5.41 -8.13 -8.19
CA ASP A 351 -5.83 -8.98 -7.09
C ASP A 351 -5.49 -8.33 -5.75
N ALA A 352 -6.41 -8.43 -4.79
CA ALA A 352 -6.21 -8.07 -3.39
C ALA A 352 -6.06 -9.36 -2.57
N LEU A 353 -4.85 -9.61 -2.06
CA LEU A 353 -4.49 -10.84 -1.36
C LEU A 353 -4.14 -10.55 0.11
N PHE A 354 -4.76 -11.26 1.03
CA PHE A 354 -4.44 -11.24 2.47
C PHE A 354 -4.22 -12.68 2.92
N ARG A 355 -2.99 -13.06 3.29
CA ARG A 355 -2.66 -14.48 3.48
C ARG A 355 -1.78 -14.74 4.68
N ILE A 356 -2.18 -15.72 5.49
CA ILE A 356 -1.33 -16.32 6.52
C ILE A 356 -1.04 -17.75 6.10
N PHE A 357 0.19 -18.00 5.68
CA PHE A 357 0.65 -19.31 5.20
C PHE A 357 1.46 -20.02 6.26
N ASN A 358 0.88 -21.04 6.87
CA ASN A 358 1.46 -21.85 7.94
C ASN A 358 1.60 -23.34 7.55
N TYR A 359 1.48 -23.66 6.27
CA TYR A 359 1.38 -25.04 5.79
C TYR A 359 2.75 -25.76 5.66
N GLY A 360 2.74 -27.09 5.65
CA GLY A 360 3.90 -27.94 5.35
C GLY A 360 3.96 -28.38 3.89
N ASN A 361 4.73 -29.40 3.54
CA ASN A 361 4.66 -30.00 2.20
C ASN A 361 4.48 -31.52 2.24
N SER A 362 4.11 -32.08 1.08
CA SER A 362 4.04 -33.54 0.88
C SER A 362 5.38 -34.25 1.02
N ASP A 363 6.50 -33.51 0.97
CA ASP A 363 7.86 -34.06 1.05
C ASP A 363 8.34 -34.22 2.50
N GLY A 364 7.47 -33.97 3.49
CA GLY A 364 7.74 -34.23 4.90
C GLY A 364 8.43 -33.09 5.64
N LEU A 365 8.56 -31.90 5.06
CA LEU A 365 8.89 -30.70 5.84
C LEU A 365 7.69 -30.35 6.72
N GLU A 366 7.96 -30.25 8.02
CA GLU A 366 6.94 -29.89 9.01
C GLU A 366 6.26 -28.58 8.62
N GLY A 367 4.96 -28.47 8.91
CA GLY A 367 4.25 -27.21 8.78
C GLY A 367 4.79 -26.14 9.73
N GLY A 368 4.36 -24.91 9.50
CA GLY A 368 4.67 -23.82 10.41
C GLY A 368 3.97 -23.98 11.76
N GLN A 369 4.48 -23.25 12.76
CA GLN A 369 3.89 -23.18 14.09
C GLN A 369 3.56 -21.73 14.43
N ILE A 370 2.30 -21.46 14.77
CA ILE A 370 1.82 -20.21 15.36
C ILE A 370 1.33 -20.57 16.76
N GLY A 371 1.95 -20.01 17.81
CA GLY A 371 1.66 -20.42 19.18
C GLY A 371 0.28 -20.03 19.69
N GLU A 372 -0.26 -18.91 19.21
CA GLU A 372 -1.59 -18.41 19.56
C GLU A 372 -2.49 -18.29 18.32
N ASN A 373 -3.00 -17.10 17.98
CA ASN A 373 -4.03 -16.93 16.96
C ASN A 373 -3.45 -16.54 15.60
N ALA A 374 -4.13 -16.95 14.53
CA ALA A 374 -3.97 -16.41 13.19
C ALA A 374 -5.20 -15.56 12.85
N THR A 375 -5.02 -14.26 12.61
CA THR A 375 -6.14 -13.34 12.35
C THR A 375 -5.90 -12.51 11.10
N ILE A 376 -6.90 -12.46 10.22
CA ILE A 376 -6.97 -11.53 9.11
C ILE A 376 -8.19 -10.63 9.34
N SER A 377 -7.99 -9.32 9.39
CA SER A 377 -9.04 -8.33 9.51
C SER A 377 -8.94 -7.34 8.36
N VAL A 378 -10.01 -7.24 7.57
CA VAL A 378 -10.11 -6.34 6.42
C VAL A 378 -11.33 -5.44 6.64
N THR A 379 -11.06 -4.15 6.89
CA THR A 379 -12.07 -3.12 7.08
C THR A 379 -11.82 -1.95 6.14
N ALA A 380 -12.83 -1.57 5.37
CA ALA A 380 -12.83 -0.38 4.52
C ALA A 380 -14.26 0.17 4.39
N ALA A 381 -14.41 1.38 3.84
CA ALA A 381 -15.72 1.87 3.41
C ALA A 381 -16.22 1.03 2.22
N SER A 382 -15.55 1.13 1.07
CA SER A 382 -15.74 0.25 -0.08
C SER A 382 -14.48 -0.54 -0.43
N ILE A 383 -14.66 -1.65 -1.16
CA ILE A 383 -13.55 -2.47 -1.67
C ILE A 383 -13.77 -2.70 -3.16
N GLN A 384 -12.79 -2.37 -3.99
CA GLN A 384 -12.79 -2.66 -5.42
C GLN A 384 -11.53 -3.42 -5.81
N ALA A 385 -11.69 -4.57 -6.46
CA ALA A 385 -10.59 -5.41 -6.92
C ALA A 385 -10.95 -6.23 -8.17
N ALA A 386 -9.94 -6.74 -8.88
CA ALA A 386 -10.15 -7.77 -9.90
C ALA A 386 -10.59 -9.08 -9.22
N SER A 387 -9.81 -9.55 -8.25
CA SER A 387 -10.13 -10.69 -7.38
C SER A 387 -9.83 -10.34 -5.93
N LEU A 388 -10.53 -10.96 -4.99
CA LEU A 388 -10.31 -10.77 -3.55
C LEU A 388 -10.06 -12.12 -2.88
N LEU A 389 -8.95 -12.26 -2.18
CA LEU A 389 -8.61 -13.46 -1.42
C LEU A 389 -8.22 -13.10 0.01
N ALA A 390 -8.92 -13.69 0.97
CA ALA A 390 -8.43 -13.81 2.34
C ALA A 390 -8.26 -15.30 2.69
N GLU A 391 -7.05 -15.69 3.08
CA GLU A 391 -6.70 -17.09 3.32
C GLU A 391 -5.85 -17.28 4.58
N ILE A 392 -6.27 -18.21 5.44
CA ILE A 392 -5.39 -18.80 6.45
C ILE A 392 -5.18 -20.25 6.07
N ASN A 393 -3.93 -20.64 5.81
CA ASN A 393 -3.61 -21.99 5.37
C ASN A 393 -2.67 -22.68 6.34
N ASN A 394 -3.22 -23.63 7.06
CA ASN A 394 -2.55 -24.44 8.07
C ASN A 394 -2.49 -25.92 7.67
N SER A 395 -2.67 -26.21 6.38
CA SER A 395 -2.69 -27.58 5.85
C SER A 395 -1.32 -28.28 6.00
N GLN A 396 -1.31 -29.59 5.75
CA GLN A 396 -0.06 -30.38 5.67
C GLN A 396 0.80 -30.31 6.94
N GLY A 397 0.16 -30.38 8.11
CA GLY A 397 0.85 -30.43 9.41
C GLY A 397 1.21 -29.08 10.01
N GLY A 398 0.69 -27.97 9.47
CA GLY A 398 0.73 -26.68 10.15
C GLY A 398 -0.02 -26.72 11.48
N GLN A 399 0.40 -25.89 12.44
CA GLN A 399 -0.26 -25.77 13.75
C GLN A 399 -0.52 -24.32 14.12
N ILE A 400 -1.73 -24.04 14.60
CA ILE A 400 -2.15 -22.79 15.22
C ILE A 400 -2.66 -23.13 16.63
N GLY A 401 -1.94 -22.73 17.68
CA GLY A 401 -2.30 -23.11 19.05
C GLY A 401 -3.65 -22.54 19.50
N GLY A 402 -4.02 -21.37 18.98
CA GLY A 402 -5.27 -20.67 19.24
C GLY A 402 -6.27 -20.78 18.08
N SER A 403 -6.93 -19.66 17.78
CA SER A 403 -7.97 -19.56 16.76
C SER A 403 -7.43 -19.09 15.40
N ALA A 404 -8.07 -19.55 14.32
CA ALA A 404 -7.92 -18.99 12.98
C ALA A 404 -9.16 -18.15 12.66
N SER A 405 -9.01 -16.85 12.40
CA SER A 405 -10.13 -15.95 12.15
C SER A 405 -9.93 -15.05 10.94
N ILE A 406 -10.94 -14.98 10.07
CA ILE A 406 -11.02 -14.00 8.99
C ILE A 406 -12.24 -13.12 9.24
N ASN A 407 -12.03 -11.81 9.33
CA ASN A 407 -13.08 -10.83 9.58
C ASN A 407 -13.09 -9.82 8.43
N VAL A 408 -14.23 -9.67 7.77
CA VAL A 408 -14.39 -8.75 6.63
C VAL A 408 -15.57 -7.84 6.90
N SER A 409 -15.32 -6.53 6.80
CA SER A 409 -16.32 -5.49 7.04
C SER A 409 -16.19 -4.40 5.99
N ALA A 410 -17.29 -4.10 5.32
CA ALA A 410 -17.41 -2.96 4.42
C ALA A 410 -18.75 -2.26 4.67
N SER A 411 -18.74 -0.93 4.81
CA SER A 411 -19.96 -0.14 4.98
C SER A 411 -20.68 0.12 3.67
N ASP A 412 -19.91 0.24 2.59
CA ASP A 412 -20.33 0.46 1.22
C ASP A 412 -20.04 -0.79 0.36
N PRO A 413 -20.42 -0.82 -0.93
CA PRO A 413 -20.28 -2.01 -1.74
C PRO A 413 -18.84 -2.53 -1.87
N VAL A 414 -18.70 -3.85 -1.77
CA VAL A 414 -17.53 -4.61 -2.22
C VAL A 414 -17.80 -5.05 -3.65
N VAL A 415 -16.99 -4.58 -4.60
CA VAL A 415 -17.12 -4.88 -6.03
C VAL A 415 -15.89 -5.66 -6.49
N VAL A 416 -16.10 -6.92 -6.85
CA VAL A 416 -15.04 -7.82 -7.32
C VAL A 416 -15.39 -8.29 -8.72
N THR A 417 -14.47 -8.11 -9.66
CA THR A 417 -14.75 -8.42 -11.08
C THR A 417 -14.80 -9.93 -11.35
N ASN A 418 -13.89 -10.68 -10.73
CA ASN A 418 -13.73 -12.12 -10.85
C ASN A 418 -14.26 -12.80 -9.57
N ASP A 419 -13.42 -13.55 -8.87
CA ASP A 419 -13.78 -14.32 -7.69
C ASP A 419 -13.45 -13.59 -6.39
N ALA A 420 -14.32 -13.76 -5.39
CA ALA A 420 -14.08 -13.38 -4.01
C ALA A 420 -14.02 -14.65 -3.15
N THR A 421 -12.84 -14.98 -2.63
CA THR A 421 -12.57 -16.21 -1.87
C THR A 421 -12.15 -15.90 -0.45
N PHE A 422 -12.80 -16.57 0.50
CA PHE A 422 -12.49 -16.47 1.92
C PHE A 422 -12.38 -17.88 2.46
N ARG A 423 -11.17 -18.28 2.85
CA ARG A 423 -10.92 -19.67 3.21
C ARG A 423 -10.00 -19.88 4.40
N ILE A 424 -10.31 -20.92 5.17
CA ILE A 424 -9.41 -21.48 6.18
C ILE A 424 -9.18 -22.94 5.81
N ASP A 425 -7.94 -23.26 5.45
CA ASP A 425 -7.47 -24.60 5.11
C ASP A 425 -6.63 -25.16 6.27
N GLY A 426 -6.70 -26.46 6.53
CA GLY A 426 -6.09 -27.12 7.70
C GLY A 426 -6.65 -26.64 9.03
N SER A 427 -7.95 -26.34 9.08
CA SER A 427 -8.60 -25.74 10.26
C SER A 427 -8.59 -26.67 11.48
N ASP A 428 -8.37 -27.97 11.26
CA ASP A 428 -8.17 -28.99 12.28
C ASP A 428 -6.85 -28.84 13.06
N GLY A 429 -5.87 -28.12 12.50
CA GLY A 429 -4.67 -27.73 13.22
C GLY A 429 -4.82 -26.46 14.06
N ALA A 430 -6.03 -25.87 14.14
CA ALA A 430 -6.38 -24.76 15.03
C ALA A 430 -7.37 -25.19 16.14
N THR A 431 -7.41 -24.48 17.27
CA THR A 431 -8.40 -24.73 18.34
C THR A 431 -9.83 -24.39 17.87
N SER A 432 -9.97 -23.38 17.02
CA SER A 432 -11.24 -23.01 16.39
C SER A 432 -11.01 -22.23 15.10
N ALA A 433 -11.91 -22.32 14.15
CA ALA A 433 -11.88 -21.50 12.93
C ALA A 433 -13.16 -20.66 12.79
N ALA A 434 -13.02 -19.41 12.35
CA ALA A 434 -14.16 -18.54 12.10
C ALA A 434 -13.94 -17.64 10.87
N ILE A 435 -14.94 -17.55 10.00
CA ILE A 435 -14.99 -16.53 8.95
C ILE A 435 -16.26 -15.70 9.19
N ASN A 436 -16.11 -14.39 9.36
CA ASN A 436 -17.19 -13.51 9.79
C ASN A 436 -17.39 -12.35 8.81
N PHE A 437 -18.64 -12.18 8.38
CA PHE A 437 -19.12 -11.06 7.58
C PHE A 437 -20.15 -10.28 8.39
N ASN A 438 -19.89 -9.00 8.67
CA ASN A 438 -20.78 -8.13 9.45
C ASN A 438 -21.31 -6.98 8.58
N GLY A 439 -22.38 -7.23 7.84
CA GLY A 439 -22.94 -6.31 6.86
C GLY A 439 -22.25 -6.39 5.51
N GLY A 440 -22.37 -5.32 4.72
CA GLY A 440 -21.75 -5.19 3.41
C GLY A 440 -22.62 -5.70 2.25
N ASN A 441 -22.38 -5.11 1.08
CA ASN A 441 -22.97 -5.52 -0.20
C ASN A 441 -21.87 -6.04 -1.13
N TYR A 442 -21.76 -7.35 -1.28
CA TYR A 442 -20.75 -8.05 -2.06
C TYR A 442 -21.27 -8.33 -3.47
N ASN A 443 -20.83 -7.54 -4.43
CA ASN A 443 -21.11 -7.70 -5.85
C ASN A 443 -19.90 -8.36 -6.52
N VAL A 444 -20.01 -9.65 -6.80
CA VAL A 444 -18.91 -10.48 -7.31
C VAL A 444 -19.26 -10.94 -8.72
N GLY A 445 -18.43 -10.66 -9.72
CA GLY A 445 -18.73 -11.06 -11.09
C GLY A 445 -18.69 -12.58 -11.30
N GLY A 446 -17.80 -13.28 -10.60
CA GLY A 446 -17.64 -14.73 -10.66
C GLY A 446 -18.21 -15.46 -9.44
N THR A 447 -17.32 -16.11 -8.69
CA THR A 447 -17.66 -16.95 -7.54
C THR A 447 -17.44 -16.18 -6.24
N PHE A 448 -18.49 -16.07 -5.42
CA PHE A 448 -18.31 -15.86 -3.99
C PHE A 448 -18.10 -17.22 -3.32
N LEU A 449 -16.88 -17.48 -2.84
CA LEU A 449 -16.49 -18.72 -2.18
C LEU A 449 -16.18 -18.46 -0.70
N GLY A 450 -16.96 -19.08 0.18
CA GLY A 450 -16.66 -19.20 1.60
C GLY A 450 -16.33 -20.65 1.94
N PHE A 451 -15.18 -20.91 2.54
CA PHE A 451 -14.71 -22.28 2.76
C PHE A 451 -13.97 -22.45 4.09
N ILE A 452 -14.37 -23.44 4.89
CA ILE A 452 -13.59 -23.93 6.03
C ILE A 452 -13.53 -25.45 5.88
N ASP A 453 -12.33 -26.02 5.74
CA ASP A 453 -12.17 -27.45 5.45
C ASP A 453 -12.46 -28.37 6.64
N GLY A 454 -12.21 -27.90 7.86
CA GLY A 454 -12.49 -28.60 9.10
C GLY A 454 -13.59 -27.94 9.94
N ASN A 455 -13.51 -28.12 11.26
CA ASN A 455 -14.49 -27.53 12.18
C ASN A 455 -14.33 -26.01 12.21
N GLY A 456 -15.45 -25.31 12.40
CA GLY A 456 -15.46 -23.87 12.52
C GLY A 456 -16.85 -23.30 12.34
N THR A 457 -16.92 -21.97 12.34
CA THR A 457 -18.15 -21.23 12.10
C THR A 457 -17.95 -20.25 10.96
N PHE A 458 -18.77 -20.35 9.92
CA PHE A 458 -18.88 -19.33 8.89
C PHE A 458 -20.14 -18.51 9.15
N THR A 459 -19.99 -17.20 9.38
CA THR A 459 -21.10 -16.31 9.75
C THR A 459 -21.35 -15.27 8.66
N LEU A 460 -22.55 -15.27 8.12
CA LEU A 460 -23.10 -14.20 7.29
C LEU A 460 -24.10 -13.40 8.13
N ASN A 461 -23.69 -12.27 8.68
CA ASN A 461 -24.52 -11.41 9.52
C ASN A 461 -24.87 -10.12 8.76
N ASN A 462 -26.08 -10.05 8.22
CA ASN A 462 -26.65 -8.97 7.43
C ASN A 462 -25.87 -8.65 6.14
N ALA A 463 -25.18 -9.65 5.58
CA ALA A 463 -24.45 -9.52 4.32
C ALA A 463 -25.42 -9.68 3.14
N THR A 464 -25.32 -8.80 2.15
CA THR A 464 -25.96 -8.97 0.84
C THR A 464 -24.92 -9.45 -0.14
N ILE A 465 -25.17 -10.56 -0.83
CA ILE A 465 -24.24 -11.16 -1.79
C ILE A 465 -24.96 -11.28 -3.12
N THR A 466 -24.34 -10.80 -4.19
CA THR A 466 -24.75 -11.01 -5.57
C THR A 466 -23.56 -11.55 -6.34
N ALA A 467 -23.68 -12.76 -6.88
CA ALA A 467 -22.61 -13.39 -7.67
C ALA A 467 -23.13 -14.22 -8.84
N ASP A 468 -22.25 -14.64 -9.74
CA ASP A 468 -22.61 -15.68 -10.71
C ASP A 468 -22.77 -17.03 -10.01
N THR A 469 -21.88 -17.33 -9.08
CA THR A 469 -21.94 -18.51 -8.21
C THR A 469 -21.72 -18.10 -6.76
N VAL A 470 -22.53 -18.63 -5.85
CA VAL A 470 -22.30 -18.54 -4.41
C VAL A 470 -22.12 -19.95 -3.85
N LYS A 471 -20.96 -20.20 -3.25
CA LYS A 471 -20.64 -21.44 -2.55
C LYS A 471 -20.14 -21.11 -1.16
N VAL A 472 -20.86 -21.49 -0.13
CA VAL A 472 -20.43 -21.30 1.26
C VAL A 472 -20.48 -22.64 1.97
N GLY A 473 -19.34 -23.10 2.47
CA GLY A 473 -19.17 -24.45 3.00
C GLY A 473 -18.29 -24.53 4.25
N VAL A 474 -18.74 -25.29 5.25
CA VAL A 474 -17.95 -25.66 6.44
C VAL A 474 -17.94 -27.18 6.57
N PHE A 475 -16.79 -27.81 6.36
CA PHE A 475 -16.69 -29.25 6.06
C PHE A 475 -16.26 -30.13 7.25
N GLY A 476 -16.06 -29.53 8.42
CA GLY A 476 -15.83 -30.26 9.67
C GLY A 476 -17.07 -31.00 10.19
N SER A 477 -16.84 -32.05 10.99
CA SER A 477 -17.93 -32.85 11.58
C SER A 477 -18.91 -32.02 12.41
N ASN A 478 -18.45 -30.91 13.03
CA ASN A 478 -19.27 -29.96 13.79
C ASN A 478 -19.28 -28.56 13.15
N GLY A 479 -19.03 -28.48 11.83
CA GLY A 479 -19.03 -27.23 11.09
C GLY A 479 -20.38 -26.53 11.16
N THR A 480 -20.38 -25.21 11.39
CA THR A 480 -21.60 -24.41 11.46
C THR A 480 -21.57 -23.28 10.43
N LEU A 481 -22.56 -23.25 9.54
CA LEU A 481 -22.86 -22.09 8.71
C LEU A 481 -24.02 -21.33 9.33
N ARG A 482 -23.75 -20.14 9.88
CA ARG A 482 -24.74 -19.27 10.53
C ARG A 482 -25.11 -18.12 9.59
N ILE A 483 -26.38 -18.00 9.28
CA ILE A 483 -26.89 -17.02 8.32
C ILE A 483 -27.95 -16.18 9.00
N GLY A 484 -27.72 -14.88 9.10
CA GLY A 484 -28.69 -13.95 9.67
C GLY A 484 -28.84 -12.71 8.83
N GLY A 485 -30.02 -12.42 8.30
CA GLY A 485 -30.29 -11.18 7.57
C GLY A 485 -29.74 -11.18 6.14
N GLY A 486 -30.10 -10.16 5.38
CA GLY A 486 -29.56 -9.92 4.03
C GLY A 486 -30.20 -10.73 2.91
N ASN A 487 -29.59 -10.63 1.73
CA ASN A 487 -30.04 -11.25 0.49
C ASN A 487 -28.84 -11.95 -0.19
N ILE A 488 -28.96 -13.24 -0.45
CA ILE A 488 -27.93 -14.04 -1.14
C ILE A 488 -28.48 -14.43 -2.50
N SER A 489 -27.90 -13.87 -3.56
CA SER A 489 -28.32 -14.04 -4.94
C SER A 489 -27.20 -14.66 -5.77
N ALA A 490 -27.52 -15.71 -6.52
CA ALA A 490 -26.65 -16.30 -7.53
C ALA A 490 -27.34 -16.36 -8.90
N ASN A 491 -26.63 -16.01 -9.98
CA ASN A 491 -27.17 -16.16 -11.33
C ASN A 491 -27.23 -17.63 -11.77
N THR A 492 -26.20 -18.41 -11.44
CA THR A 492 -26.04 -19.80 -11.90
C THR A 492 -26.30 -20.81 -10.78
N LEU A 493 -25.63 -20.64 -9.65
CA LEU A 493 -25.57 -21.67 -8.60
C LEU A 493 -25.50 -21.06 -7.20
N LEU A 494 -26.47 -21.39 -6.34
CA LEU A 494 -26.46 -21.04 -4.92
C LEU A 494 -26.39 -22.30 -4.05
N HIS A 495 -25.25 -22.48 -3.39
CA HIS A 495 -24.90 -23.69 -2.66
C HIS A 495 -24.44 -23.34 -1.23
N LEU A 496 -25.23 -23.76 -0.25
CA LEU A 496 -24.95 -23.59 1.19
C LEU A 496 -24.75 -24.95 1.83
N TYR A 497 -23.58 -25.15 2.43
CA TYR A 497 -23.08 -26.47 2.85
C TYR A 497 -22.53 -26.47 4.27
N ALA A 498 -22.96 -27.46 5.05
CA ALA A 498 -22.28 -27.87 6.27
C ALA A 498 -22.33 -29.41 6.38
N PRO A 499 -21.68 -30.14 5.45
CA PRO A 499 -21.72 -31.59 5.43
C PRO A 499 -20.93 -32.15 6.62
N SER A 500 -21.44 -33.22 7.23
CA SER A 500 -20.66 -33.97 8.21
C SER A 500 -19.91 -35.11 7.54
N SER A 501 -18.59 -35.10 7.65
CA SER A 501 -17.71 -36.21 7.24
C SER A 501 -17.95 -37.52 8.02
N SER A 502 -18.58 -37.43 9.20
CA SER A 502 -18.90 -38.57 10.07
C SER A 502 -20.40 -38.91 10.14
N GLY A 503 -21.23 -38.25 9.32
CA GLY A 503 -22.68 -38.45 9.28
C GLY A 503 -23.46 -37.83 10.44
N SER A 504 -22.81 -37.11 11.35
CA SER A 504 -23.46 -36.36 12.45
C SER A 504 -22.74 -35.05 12.74
N GLY A 505 -23.49 -33.95 12.91
CA GLY A 505 -22.98 -32.72 13.55
C GLY A 505 -22.90 -31.43 12.70
N GLY A 506 -22.84 -31.49 11.37
CA GLY A 506 -22.80 -30.27 10.54
C GLY A 506 -24.14 -29.50 10.56
N ILE A 507 -24.09 -28.19 10.75
CA ILE A 507 -25.26 -27.32 10.99
C ILE A 507 -25.31 -26.19 9.98
N ILE A 508 -26.48 -25.98 9.38
CA ILE A 508 -26.87 -24.68 8.81
C ILE A 508 -27.95 -24.08 9.72
N ASP A 509 -27.71 -22.85 10.19
CA ASP A 509 -28.57 -22.16 11.15
C ASP A 509 -29.00 -20.79 10.62
N PHE A 510 -30.30 -20.62 10.34
CA PHE A 510 -30.90 -19.37 9.92
C PHE A 510 -31.46 -18.60 11.12
N VAL A 511 -30.83 -17.48 11.46
CA VAL A 511 -31.04 -16.76 12.73
C VAL A 511 -31.71 -15.40 12.57
N SER A 512 -32.02 -15.02 11.34
CA SER A 512 -32.79 -13.82 10.97
C SER A 512 -33.39 -14.04 9.58
N ASN A 513 -34.37 -13.21 9.21
CA ASN A 513 -35.00 -13.31 7.89
C ASN A 513 -33.98 -13.15 6.77
N VAL A 514 -34.00 -14.06 5.79
CA VAL A 514 -33.04 -14.11 4.68
C VAL A 514 -33.79 -14.32 3.38
N THR A 515 -33.33 -13.69 2.31
CA THR A 515 -33.76 -14.02 0.94
C THR A 515 -32.65 -14.77 0.21
N LEU A 516 -33.00 -15.92 -0.38
CA LEU A 516 -32.13 -16.74 -1.20
C LEU A 516 -32.65 -16.74 -2.64
N ASN A 517 -31.89 -16.17 -3.58
CA ASN A 517 -32.24 -16.19 -5.01
C ASN A 517 -31.22 -17.01 -5.78
N SER A 518 -31.70 -17.93 -6.62
CA SER A 518 -30.87 -18.70 -7.51
C SER A 518 -31.56 -18.77 -8.87
N SER A 519 -31.04 -18.03 -9.85
CA SER A 519 -31.80 -17.75 -11.08
C SER A 519 -31.86 -18.95 -12.03
N ALA A 520 -30.75 -19.68 -12.19
CA ALA A 520 -30.67 -20.80 -13.14
C ALA A 520 -31.00 -22.17 -12.53
N THR A 521 -30.78 -22.36 -11.24
CA THR A 521 -30.96 -23.65 -10.54
C THR A 521 -31.63 -23.46 -9.18
N ALA A 522 -32.25 -24.51 -8.65
CA ALA A 522 -32.75 -24.48 -7.27
C ALA A 522 -31.59 -24.26 -6.28
N ALA A 523 -31.80 -23.36 -5.30
CA ALA A 523 -30.85 -23.20 -4.21
C ALA A 523 -30.67 -24.53 -3.46
N VAL A 524 -29.43 -24.90 -3.17
CA VAL A 524 -29.11 -26.11 -2.41
C VAL A 524 -28.71 -25.74 -1.00
N ILE A 525 -29.41 -26.34 -0.03
CA ILE A 525 -29.12 -26.23 1.40
C ILE A 525 -28.86 -27.64 1.90
N ALA A 526 -27.61 -27.96 2.27
CA ALA A 526 -27.27 -29.32 2.70
C ALA A 526 -26.39 -29.33 3.95
N ALA A 527 -26.92 -29.96 5.00
CA ALA A 527 -26.24 -30.17 6.27
C ALA A 527 -26.88 -31.36 7.02
N ASN A 528 -26.23 -31.87 8.07
CA ASN A 528 -26.88 -32.88 8.91
C ASN A 528 -28.09 -32.31 9.66
N THR A 529 -27.95 -31.07 10.14
CA THR A 529 -29.01 -30.32 10.81
C THR A 529 -29.22 -29.01 10.08
N VAL A 530 -30.49 -28.72 9.76
CA VAL A 530 -30.89 -27.42 9.22
C VAL A 530 -31.90 -26.84 10.19
N THR A 531 -31.58 -25.71 10.78
CA THR A 531 -32.44 -24.99 11.72
C THR A 531 -32.86 -23.66 11.11
N ILE A 532 -34.14 -23.33 11.25
CA ILE A 532 -34.62 -21.97 11.09
C ILE A 532 -35.19 -21.54 12.44
N GLU A 533 -34.62 -20.49 13.04
CA GLU A 533 -34.97 -20.06 14.39
C GLU A 533 -36.41 -19.54 14.48
N ASN A 534 -37.00 -19.58 15.69
CA ASN A 534 -38.40 -19.19 15.88
C ASN A 534 -38.71 -17.76 15.39
N GLY A 535 -39.72 -17.64 14.54
CA GLY A 535 -40.14 -16.37 13.97
C GLY A 535 -39.30 -15.89 12.78
N VAL A 536 -38.32 -16.68 12.34
CA VAL A 536 -37.53 -16.42 11.14
C VAL A 536 -38.27 -16.93 9.89
N VAL A 537 -38.12 -16.20 8.79
CA VAL A 537 -38.63 -16.57 7.47
C VAL A 537 -37.46 -16.61 6.49
N VAL A 538 -37.28 -17.75 5.82
CA VAL A 538 -36.35 -17.90 4.70
C VAL A 538 -37.15 -17.81 3.41
N THR A 539 -36.94 -16.72 2.66
CA THR A 539 -37.63 -16.48 1.39
C THR A 539 -36.81 -17.06 0.24
N ILE A 540 -37.41 -17.93 -0.55
CA ILE A 540 -36.81 -18.49 -1.76
C ILE A 540 -37.32 -17.69 -2.97
N GLY A 541 -36.40 -17.23 -3.81
CA GLY A 541 -36.72 -16.48 -5.02
C GLY A 541 -37.59 -17.28 -6.01
N ALA A 542 -38.45 -16.58 -6.75
CA ALA A 542 -39.59 -17.14 -7.50
C ALA A 542 -39.26 -18.08 -8.70
N SER A 543 -38.00 -18.47 -8.93
CA SER A 543 -37.60 -19.31 -10.07
C SER A 543 -37.80 -20.81 -9.78
N THR A 544 -37.51 -21.29 -8.56
CA THR A 544 -37.66 -22.71 -8.15
C THR A 544 -37.61 -22.86 -6.63
N SER A 545 -38.34 -23.83 -6.07
CA SER A 545 -38.22 -24.20 -4.65
C SER A 545 -36.80 -24.69 -4.32
N ALA A 546 -36.33 -24.43 -3.10
CA ALA A 546 -35.02 -24.88 -2.66
C ALA A 546 -34.96 -26.41 -2.45
N ASN A 547 -33.81 -27.00 -2.76
CA ASN A 547 -33.48 -28.39 -2.44
C ASN A 547 -32.81 -28.44 -1.06
N VAL A 548 -33.53 -28.95 -0.06
CA VAL A 548 -33.02 -29.10 1.31
C VAL A 548 -32.67 -30.55 1.59
N TYR A 549 -31.39 -30.82 1.85
CA TYR A 549 -30.88 -32.13 2.20
C TYR A 549 -30.45 -32.15 3.66
N THR A 550 -31.27 -32.73 4.53
CA THR A 550 -31.01 -32.78 5.98
C THR A 550 -31.57 -34.05 6.63
N ASN A 551 -30.85 -34.57 7.62
CA ASN A 551 -31.31 -35.68 8.46
C ASN A 551 -32.14 -35.18 9.64
N VAL A 552 -31.86 -33.95 10.09
CA VAL A 552 -32.49 -33.31 11.26
C VAL A 552 -33.05 -31.94 10.83
N PRO A 553 -34.27 -31.91 10.25
CA PRO A 553 -34.91 -30.66 9.87
C PRO A 553 -35.58 -30.00 11.08
N ASN A 554 -35.04 -28.89 11.59
CA ASN A 554 -35.63 -28.08 12.67
C ASN A 554 -36.26 -26.81 12.11
N TYR A 555 -37.38 -27.01 11.41
CA TYR A 555 -38.23 -25.96 10.84
C TYR A 555 -39.68 -26.46 10.76
N SER A 556 -40.62 -25.59 10.37
CA SER A 556 -42.04 -25.98 10.28
C SER A 556 -42.29 -27.14 9.31
N ALA A 557 -43.20 -28.04 9.70
CA ALA A 557 -43.69 -29.13 8.86
C ALA A 557 -44.43 -28.64 7.61
N ARG A 558 -44.96 -27.41 7.61
CA ARG A 558 -45.51 -26.79 6.39
C ARG A 558 -44.45 -26.68 5.29
N SER A 559 -43.19 -26.54 5.67
CA SER A 559 -42.04 -26.46 4.76
C SER A 559 -41.25 -27.78 4.71
N GLY A 560 -41.85 -28.89 5.14
CA GLY A 560 -41.21 -30.21 5.15
C GLY A 560 -40.36 -30.53 6.38
N GLY A 561 -40.44 -29.70 7.44
CA GLY A 561 -39.71 -29.89 8.70
C GLY A 561 -40.45 -30.69 9.77
N ASN A 562 -40.01 -30.57 11.03
CA ASN A 562 -40.51 -31.35 12.17
C ASN A 562 -41.36 -30.55 13.19
N ASN A 563 -41.68 -29.28 12.94
CA ASN A 563 -42.44 -28.38 13.84
C ASN A 563 -41.79 -28.12 15.22
N LYS A 564 -40.48 -28.33 15.39
CA LYS A 564 -39.81 -27.90 16.64
C LYS A 564 -39.70 -26.39 16.77
N THR A 565 -39.96 -25.67 15.69
CA THR A 565 -39.88 -24.22 15.56
C THR A 565 -41.07 -23.70 14.74
N SER A 566 -41.42 -22.41 14.91
CA SER A 566 -42.61 -21.78 14.30
C SER A 566 -42.34 -21.02 12.99
N ASP A 567 -41.14 -21.16 12.44
CA ASP A 567 -40.60 -20.54 11.23
C ASP A 567 -41.15 -21.14 9.92
N THR A 568 -40.76 -20.61 8.76
CA THR A 568 -41.12 -21.19 7.45
C THR A 568 -40.12 -20.87 6.34
N PHE A 569 -39.99 -21.78 5.37
CA PHE A 569 -39.64 -21.42 3.99
C PHE A 569 -40.86 -20.89 3.25
N VAL A 570 -40.70 -19.80 2.49
CA VAL A 570 -41.75 -19.23 1.61
C VAL A 570 -41.18 -18.93 0.23
N GLY A 571 -41.97 -19.12 -0.83
CA GLY A 571 -41.53 -18.90 -2.23
C GLY A 571 -41.67 -20.14 -3.09
#